data_AF-A0A2D5LJ99-F1
#
_entry.id   AF-A0A2D5LJ99-F1
#
_cell.length_a   1.000
_cell.length_b   1.000
_cell.length_c   1.000
_cell.angle_alpha   90.00
_cell.angle_beta   90.00
_cell.angle_gamma   90.00
#
_symmetry.space_group_name_H-M   'P 1'
#
loop_
_entity.id
_entity.type
_entity.pdbx_description
1 polymer ?
#
loop_
_entity_poly.entity_id
_entity_poly.type
_entity_poly.pdbx_seq_one_letter_code
_entity_poly.pdbx_strand_id
1 'polypeptide(L)' 'MVYLEITGLILFIVLMTLGYRKNNRNMMLISALCLLIGLAVPEFISGFIKGFNAARQAA' A
#
# COMPACT_ATOMS: atom_id res chain seq x y z
N MET A 1 -9.30 3.52 5.80
CA MET A 1 -7.99 2.84 5.72
C MET A 1 -8.14 1.36 5.41
N VAL A 2 -8.98 0.62 6.13
CA VAL A 2 -9.25 -0.82 5.90
C VAL A 2 -9.66 -1.15 4.45
N TYR A 3 -10.49 -0.33 3.79
CA TYR A 3 -10.86 -0.54 2.39
C TYR A 3 -9.66 -0.47 1.43
N LEU A 4 -8.65 0.35 1.73
CA LEU A 4 -7.45 0.52 0.92
C LEU A 4 -6.50 -0.67 1.14
N GLU A 5 -6.37 -1.13 2.37
CA GLU A 5 -5.64 -2.35 2.71
C GLU A 5 -6.26 -3.58 2.03
N ILE A 6 -7.59 -3.75 2.12
CA ILE A 6 -8.31 -4.88 1.52
C ILE A 6 -8.19 -4.85 -0.01
N THR A 7 -8.39 -3.70 -0.64
CA THR A 7 -8.29 -3.58 -2.11
C THR A 7 -6.85 -3.80 -2.58
N GLY A 8 -5.85 -3.31 -1.84
CA GLY A 8 -4.43 -3.57 -2.08
C GLY A 8 -4.06 -5.05 -1.95
N LEU A 9 -4.61 -5.75 -0.95
CA LEU A 9 -4.41 -7.19 -0.73
C LEU A 9 -5.03 -8.02 -1.86
N ILE A 10 -6.25 -7.70 -2.27
CA ILE A 10 -6.92 -8.38 -3.38
C ILE A 10 -6.14 -8.16 -4.68
N LEU A 11 -5.72 -6.93 -4.97
CA LEU A 11 -4.88 -6.61 -6.12
C LEU A 11 -3.57 -7.40 -6.11
N PHE A 12 -2.88 -7.43 -4.96
CA PHE A 12 -1.66 -8.21 -4.80
C PHE A 12 -1.89 -9.69 -5.16
N ILE A 13 -2.92 -10.33 -4.58
CA ILE A 13 -3.20 -11.75 -4.83
C ILE A 13 -3.45 -12.00 -6.32
N VAL A 14 -4.26 -11.16 -6.97
CA VAL A 14 -4.60 -11.31 -8.39
C VAL A 14 -3.37 -11.11 -9.28
N LEU A 15 -2.64 -10.00 -9.11
CA LEU A 15 -1.45 -9.69 -9.91
C LEU A 15 -0.30 -10.67 -9.66
N MET A 16 -0.12 -11.12 -8.42
CA MET A 16 0.88 -12.12 -8.06
C MET A 16 0.56 -13.47 -8.72
N THR A 17 -0.71 -13.90 -8.67
CA THR A 17 -1.15 -15.15 -9.31
C THR A 17 -0.97 -15.08 -10.83
N LEU A 18 -1.37 -13.97 -11.47
CA LEU A 18 -1.21 -13.77 -12.91
C LEU A 18 0.28 -13.65 -13.31
N GLY A 19 1.07 -12.93 -12.53
CA GLY A 19 2.51 -12.75 -12.75
C GLY A 19 3.26 -14.07 -12.62
N TYR A 20 2.93 -14.89 -11.63
CA TYR A 20 3.50 -16.22 -11.43
C TYR A 20 3.14 -17.15 -12.59
N ARG A 21 1.85 -17.21 -12.99
CA ARG A 21 1.42 -18.04 -14.13
C ARG A 21 2.08 -17.64 -15.45
N LYS A 22 2.35 -16.35 -15.65
CA LYS A 22 3.00 -15.83 -16.87
C LYS A 22 4.54 -15.80 -16.78
N ASN A 23 5.12 -16.24 -15.66
CA ASN A 23 6.56 -16.09 -15.35
C ASN A 23 7.09 -14.66 -15.59
N ASN A 24 6.23 -13.66 -15.40
CA ASN A 24 6.57 -12.26 -15.65
C ASN A 24 6.99 -11.60 -14.34
N ARG A 25 8.31 -11.49 -14.17
CA ARG A 25 8.92 -10.92 -12.96
C ARG A 25 8.49 -9.48 -12.69
N ASN A 26 8.24 -8.69 -13.73
CA ASN A 26 7.79 -7.30 -13.58
C ASN A 26 6.37 -7.24 -12.98
N MET A 27 5.48 -8.16 -13.35
CA MET A 27 4.15 -8.26 -12.73
C MET A 27 4.22 -8.69 -11.26
N MET A 28 5.16 -9.56 -10.90
CA MET A 28 5.38 -9.96 -9.50
C MET A 28 5.99 -8.82 -8.66
N LEU A 29 6.82 -7.97 -9.27
CA LEU A 29 7.32 -6.76 -8.62
C LEU A 29 6.21 -5.74 -8.40
N ILE A 30 5.38 -5.50 -9.41
CA ILE A 30 4.25 -4.58 -9.31
C ILE A 30 3.25 -5.04 -8.25
N SER A 31 2.96 -6.34 -8.15
CA SER A 31 2.09 -6.84 -7.08
C SER A 31 2.68 -6.56 -5.69
N ALA A 32 3.98 -6.82 -5.49
CA ALA A 32 4.64 -6.53 -4.23
C ALA A 32 4.60 -5.04 -3.87
N LEU A 33 4.76 -4.15 -4.86
CA LEU A 33 4.61 -2.71 -4.68
C LEU A 33 3.16 -2.32 -4.30
N CYS A 34 2.15 -2.93 -4.92
CA CYS A 34 0.76 -2.73 -4.52
C CYS A 34 0.50 -3.14 -3.07
N LEU A 35 1.11 -4.24 -2.60
CA LEU A 35 0.99 -4.68 -1.21
C LEU A 35 1.69 -3.70 -0.25
N LEU A 36 2.91 -3.28 -0.59
CA LEU A 36 3.69 -2.32 0.18
C LEU A 36 2.90 -1.02 0.37
N ILE A 37 2.39 -0.45 -0.72
CA ILE A 37 1.62 0.80 -0.70
C ILE A 37 0.31 0.60 0.06
N GLY A 38 -0.38 -0.52 -0.17
CA GLY A 38 -1.66 -0.84 0.46
C GLY A 38 -1.60 -0.87 1.99
N LEU A 39 -0.52 -1.42 2.57
CA LEU A 39 -0.33 -1.46 4.03
C LEU A 39 0.40 -0.24 4.61
N ALA A 40 1.38 0.33 3.90
CA ALA A 40 2.23 1.38 4.47
C ALA A 40 1.60 2.78 4.41
N VAL A 41 0.85 3.08 3.34
CA VAL A 41 0.26 4.42 3.11
C VAL A 41 -0.75 4.83 4.20
N PRO A 42 -1.64 3.95 4.69
CA PRO A 42 -2.60 4.31 5.74
C PRO A 42 -1.95 4.84 7.02
N GLU A 43 -0.98 4.09 7.55
CA GLU A 43 -0.25 4.46 8.76
C GLU A 43 0.63 5.68 8.53
N PHE A 44 1.25 5.78 7.35
CA PHE A 44 2.04 6.95 6.96
C PHE A 44 1.20 8.24 6.96
N ILE A 45 0.02 8.22 6.33
CA ILE A 45 -0.88 9.39 6.28
C ILE A 45 -1.35 9.76 7.69
N SER A 46 -1.73 8.77 8.50
CA SER A 46 -2.18 8.99 9.87
C SER A 46 -1.08 9.62 10.74
N GLY A 47 0.14 9.11 10.64
CA GLY A 47 1.32 9.66 11.32
C GLY A 47 1.67 11.08 10.83
N PHE A 48 1.61 11.32 9.53
CA PHE A 48 1.89 12.63 8.94
C PHE A 48 0.89 13.70 9.38
N ILE A 49 -0.41 13.42 9.32
CA ILE A 49 -1.45 14.37 9.75
C ILE A 49 -1.33 14.69 11.24
N LYS A 50 -1.06 13.67 12.08
CA LYS A 50 -0.82 13.87 13.52
C LYS A 50 0.39 14.78 13.75
N GLY A 51 1.52 14.50 13.11
CA GLY A 51 2.72 15.32 13.22
C GLY A 51 2.52 16.75 12.74
N PHE A 52 1.85 16.94 11.61
CA PHE A 52 1.53 18.26 11.05
C PHE A 52 0.63 19.08 11.97
N ASN A 53 -0.44 18.47 12.50
CA ASN A 53 -1.35 19.14 13.43
C ASN A 53 -0.69 19.47 14.76
N ALA A 54 0.22 18.63 15.25
CA ALA A 54 0.99 18.90 16.46
C ALA A 54 1.94 20.10 16.25
N ALA A 55 2.66 20.13 15.12
CA ALA A 55 3.52 21.27 14.77
C ALA A 55 2.73 22.56 14.60
N ARG A 56 1.53 22.51 13.99
CA ARG A 56 0.66 23.67 13.82
C ARG A 56 0.08 24.21 15.12
N GLN A 57 -0.19 23.36 16.12
CA GLN A 57 -0.66 23.80 17.44
C GLN A 57 0.47 24.33 18.34
N ALA A 58 1.72 23.99 18.02
CA ALA A 58 2.90 24.46 18.74
C ALA A 58 3.44 25.80 18.20
N ALA A 59 2.88 26.33 17.11
CA ALA A 59 3.20 27.61 16.48
C ALA A 59 2.12 28.65 16.78
#